data_AF-A0A2C9SP21-F1
#
_entry.id   AF-A0A2C9SP21-F1
#
_cell.length_a   1.000
_cell.length_b   1.000
_cell.length_c   1.000
_cell.angle_alpha   90.00
_cell.angle_beta   90.00
_cell.angle_gamma   90.00
#
_symmetry.space_group_name_H-M   'P 1'
#
loop_
_entity.id
_entity.type
_entity.pdbx_description
1 polymer ?
#
loop_
_entity_poly.entity_id
_entity_poly.type
_entity_poly.pdbx_seq_one_letter_code
_entity_poly.pdbx_strand_id
1 'polypeptide(L)'
;MAGNTWQARVGAAAFMAGLSWVGLQTAGVAGAETDSAPSSSVSASHAKPASSVGRHAPSAARASARKPAAVSRPVERVRPPAVATSPRRPAASANPIQDLFDQVSLLVRRTFFNKPPTVKPIQITGEHDGVITGTVGAVDPEGDVIKYKVLPAGKDFDNQGQLVDRGPLYGTVEVASDGTFTYTPGPNFTGTDSFAVLATDVGPHINLLDLFRPASTQAAVEVNQYPIGTPLLRFSFAYDPQSESWWTPDARAALQAAANVLAAGIVVTSARPVTITYYVTVNSAPDDNHLATGGSPRFQTVGEVFTPVVVQKKILTGIDQNGSSADGTIWFNSAYAWSFDGTPTSAEHDFESVALHELVHTLGFTSTLGSQISAGSRTVMDNFIVDSTGEHMFASDGTWVKGGYGYFDGPNAVAANGGLVALANDGSHLDSFDFPTSVMSPGISAGARRIQLSSIEWGILQDLGYTIATAATVAV
;
A
#
# COMPACT_ATOMS: atom_id res chain seq x y z
N MET A 1 -63.11 11.75 -4.18
CA MET A 1 -63.51 11.77 -5.62
C MET A 1 -62.94 13.03 -6.25
N ALA A 2 -62.75 13.02 -7.57
CA ALA A 2 -61.85 13.93 -8.34
C ALA A 2 -60.35 13.69 -8.05
N GLY A 3 -59.45 13.73 -9.03
CA GLY A 3 -59.68 13.85 -10.48
C GLY A 3 -58.36 13.98 -11.26
N ASN A 4 -58.35 13.48 -12.50
CA ASN A 4 -57.26 13.52 -13.51
C ASN A 4 -56.66 14.95 -13.67
N THR A 5 -55.46 15.19 -14.23
CA THR A 5 -54.96 14.74 -15.56
C THR A 5 -53.44 14.91 -15.74
N TRP A 6 -52.86 14.12 -16.65
CA TRP A 6 -51.61 14.42 -17.37
C TRP A 6 -51.69 15.72 -18.20
N GLN A 7 -50.55 16.38 -18.44
CA GLN A 7 -50.15 16.77 -19.81
C GLN A 7 -48.65 17.07 -19.94
N ALA A 8 -48.04 16.57 -21.01
CA ALA A 8 -46.72 17.01 -21.49
C ALA A 8 -46.87 18.17 -22.49
N ARG A 9 -45.83 18.98 -22.67
CA ARG A 9 -45.71 19.88 -23.84
C ARG A 9 -44.32 19.77 -24.47
N VAL A 10 -44.33 19.50 -25.78
CA VAL A 10 -43.18 19.56 -26.68
C VAL A 10 -43.00 21.00 -27.16
N GLY A 11 -41.75 21.43 -27.38
CA GLY A 11 -41.39 22.62 -28.14
C GLY A 11 -40.11 22.35 -28.94
N ALA A 12 -40.06 22.75 -30.21
CA ALA A 12 -39.00 22.34 -31.16
C ALA A 12 -38.65 23.48 -32.16
N ALA A 13 -37.52 23.31 -32.87
CA ALA A 13 -36.97 24.18 -33.95
C ALA A 13 -36.46 25.56 -33.47
N ALA A 14 -35.56 26.33 -34.13
CA ALA A 14 -34.82 26.26 -35.41
C ALA A 14 -33.67 27.33 -35.36
N PHE A 15 -32.67 27.50 -36.25
CA PHE A 15 -32.01 26.75 -37.35
C PHE A 15 -30.86 27.65 -37.93
N MET A 16 -30.01 27.14 -38.85
CA MET A 16 -28.95 27.87 -39.61
C MET A 16 -27.68 28.34 -38.86
N ALA A 17 -26.53 28.64 -39.49
CA ALA A 17 -25.80 28.09 -40.66
C ALA A 17 -24.46 28.89 -40.82
N GLY A 18 -23.35 28.27 -41.24
CA GLY A 18 -22.08 28.98 -41.43
C GLY A 18 -20.96 28.15 -42.08
N LEU A 19 -20.95 28.09 -43.41
CA LEU A 19 -19.91 27.44 -44.22
C LEU A 19 -18.71 28.36 -44.49
N SER A 20 -17.52 27.77 -44.66
CA SER A 20 -16.45 28.07 -45.65
C SER A 20 -15.02 28.15 -45.06
N TRP A 21 -13.92 27.92 -45.81
CA TRP A 21 -13.62 26.98 -46.91
C TRP A 21 -12.10 27.03 -47.20
N VAL A 22 -11.50 25.89 -47.57
CA VAL A 22 -10.24 25.72 -48.35
C VAL A 22 -8.92 26.37 -47.87
N GLY A 23 -7.88 25.52 -47.83
CA GLY A 23 -6.47 25.89 -47.69
C GLY A 23 -5.53 24.76 -48.14
N LEU A 24 -5.77 24.20 -49.33
CA LEU A 24 -4.99 23.09 -49.89
C LEU A 24 -3.66 23.61 -50.48
N GLN A 25 -2.53 22.97 -50.16
CA GLN A 25 -1.44 22.84 -51.13
C GLN A 25 -0.54 21.61 -50.86
N THR A 26 -0.01 21.07 -51.94
CA THR A 26 0.58 19.73 -52.06
C THR A 26 1.98 19.77 -52.68
N ALA A 27 2.68 18.64 -52.54
CA ALA A 27 3.73 18.12 -53.44
C ALA A 27 5.18 18.55 -53.18
N GLY A 28 6.07 17.56 -53.36
CA GLY A 28 7.52 17.67 -53.16
C GLY A 28 8.22 16.32 -53.21
N VAL A 29 8.04 15.54 -54.29
CA VAL A 29 8.78 14.29 -54.54
C VAL A 29 9.96 14.55 -55.47
N ALA A 30 11.18 14.28 -54.99
CA ALA A 30 12.41 13.95 -55.71
C ALA A 30 13.47 13.61 -54.64
N GLY A 31 14.50 12.79 -54.87
CA GLY A 31 14.93 12.00 -56.03
C GLY A 31 16.12 11.13 -55.59
N ALA A 32 16.46 10.07 -56.34
CA ALA A 32 17.50 9.11 -55.96
C ALA A 32 18.92 9.51 -56.43
N GLU A 33 19.89 8.61 -56.17
CA GLU A 33 21.25 8.55 -56.76
C GLU A 33 22.31 9.54 -56.17
N THR A 34 23.60 9.21 -55.99
CA THR A 34 24.41 8.02 -56.39
C THR A 34 25.53 7.67 -55.38
N ASP A 35 25.95 6.40 -55.42
CA ASP A 35 27.27 5.78 -55.12
C ASP A 35 28.45 6.61 -54.56
N SER A 36 29.15 6.03 -53.57
CA SER A 36 30.58 5.65 -53.71
C SER A 36 31.06 4.76 -52.55
N ALA A 37 31.70 3.63 -52.90
CA ALA A 37 32.39 2.70 -52.00
C ALA A 37 33.90 2.65 -52.38
N PRO A 38 34.72 1.69 -51.90
CA PRO A 38 34.97 1.22 -50.53
C PRO A 38 36.48 1.26 -50.15
N SER A 39 36.80 1.06 -48.87
CA SER A 39 38.08 0.47 -48.42
C SER A 39 38.01 0.08 -46.92
N SER A 40 38.83 -0.81 -46.36
CA SER A 40 39.27 -2.17 -46.79
C SER A 40 40.13 -2.77 -45.67
N SER A 41 39.91 -4.05 -45.29
CA SER A 41 40.79 -4.83 -44.38
C SER A 41 40.88 -4.31 -42.92
N VAL A 42 41.24 -5.07 -41.88
CA VAL A 42 42.06 -6.29 -41.80
C VAL A 42 41.46 -7.32 -40.83
N SER A 43 41.59 -8.61 -41.18
CA SER A 43 41.24 -9.76 -40.35
C SER A 43 42.21 -9.97 -39.18
N ALA A 44 41.71 -10.36 -37.99
CA ALA A 44 42.50 -11.17 -37.06
C ALA A 44 41.59 -12.07 -36.21
N SER A 45 41.81 -13.37 -36.35
CA SER A 45 41.13 -14.44 -35.62
C SER A 45 41.98 -14.97 -34.46
N HIS A 46 41.31 -15.66 -33.53
CA HIS A 46 41.82 -16.74 -32.67
C HIS A 46 42.49 -16.45 -31.30
N ALA A 47 42.08 -17.34 -30.37
CA ALA A 47 42.85 -18.00 -29.31
C ALA A 47 42.94 -17.38 -27.90
N LYS A 48 42.22 -18.07 -27.00
CA LYS A 48 42.62 -18.35 -25.60
C LYS A 48 44.13 -18.58 -25.45
N PRO A 49 44.65 -18.22 -24.26
CA PRO A 49 45.54 -19.11 -23.52
C PRO A 49 44.89 -19.61 -22.23
N ALA A 50 45.16 -20.87 -21.89
CA ALA A 50 45.00 -21.38 -20.53
C ALA A 50 46.40 -21.61 -19.95
N SER A 51 46.62 -21.26 -18.69
CA SER A 51 47.81 -21.70 -17.96
C SER A 51 47.48 -21.89 -16.48
N SER A 52 47.85 -23.06 -15.98
CA SER A 52 47.56 -23.56 -14.63
C SER A 52 48.80 -23.60 -13.76
N VAL A 53 48.74 -23.05 -12.55
CA VAL A 53 49.54 -23.43 -11.37
C VAL A 53 48.68 -23.09 -10.13
N GLY A 54 48.60 -23.85 -9.03
CA GLY A 54 49.18 -25.16 -8.76
C GLY A 54 49.45 -25.38 -7.26
N ARG A 55 48.44 -25.84 -6.52
CA ARG A 55 48.50 -26.50 -5.18
C ARG A 55 49.00 -25.69 -3.97
N HIS A 56 48.22 -25.74 -2.88
CA HIS A 56 48.66 -26.42 -1.66
C HIS A 56 47.46 -26.88 -0.80
N ALA A 57 47.56 -28.09 -0.28
CA ALA A 57 46.65 -28.65 0.73
C ALA A 57 47.45 -29.57 1.66
N PRO A 58 47.21 -29.52 2.98
CA PRO A 58 47.39 -30.64 3.89
C PRO A 58 46.00 -31.15 4.34
N SER A 59 45.63 -32.37 3.98
CA SER A 59 45.96 -33.63 4.70
C SER A 59 45.07 -33.86 5.93
N ALA A 60 44.21 -34.88 5.84
CA ALA A 60 43.24 -35.23 6.86
C ALA A 60 43.87 -36.02 8.03
N ALA A 61 43.38 -35.76 9.24
CA ALA A 61 43.58 -36.64 10.39
C ALA A 61 42.37 -37.56 10.57
N ARG A 62 42.58 -38.87 10.41
CA ARG A 62 41.55 -39.92 10.52
C ARG A 62 41.54 -40.49 11.94
N ALA A 63 40.46 -40.30 12.70
CA ALA A 63 40.32 -40.89 14.04
C ALA A 63 38.91 -41.48 14.29
N SER A 64 38.83 -42.81 14.11
CA SER A 64 37.92 -43.76 14.78
C SER A 64 36.43 -43.40 14.97
N ALA A 65 35.57 -43.98 14.12
CA ALA A 65 34.15 -44.10 14.39
C ALA A 65 33.90 -45.05 15.58
N ARG A 66 33.53 -44.51 16.75
CA ARG A 66 33.11 -45.30 17.91
C ARG A 66 31.58 -45.34 18.00
N LYS A 67 31.02 -46.49 17.63
CA LYS A 67 29.57 -46.81 17.68
C LYS A 67 29.06 -46.67 19.14
N PRO A 68 28.07 -45.80 19.44
CA PRO A 68 27.36 -45.84 20.72
C PRO A 68 26.45 -47.07 20.76
N ALA A 69 26.35 -47.71 21.93
CA ALA A 69 25.49 -48.87 22.11
C ALA A 69 24.00 -48.46 22.07
N ALA A 70 23.16 -49.34 21.53
CA ALA A 70 21.71 -49.17 21.59
C ALA A 70 21.23 -49.35 23.03
N VAL A 71 20.95 -48.25 23.73
CA VAL A 71 20.21 -48.27 24.99
C VAL A 71 18.72 -48.27 24.67
N SER A 72 18.15 -49.46 24.55
CA SER A 72 16.70 -49.65 24.40
C SER A 72 15.98 -49.25 25.69
N ARG A 73 15.61 -47.97 25.81
CA ARG A 73 14.61 -47.52 26.78
C ARG A 73 13.24 -48.05 26.32
N PRO A 74 12.41 -48.64 27.19
CA PRO A 74 11.09 -49.09 26.79
C PRO A 74 10.26 -47.90 26.32
N VAL A 75 9.60 -48.05 25.17
CA VAL A 75 8.66 -47.06 24.65
C VAL A 75 7.51 -46.96 25.63
N GLU A 76 7.39 -45.83 26.31
CA GLU A 76 6.18 -45.50 27.06
C GLU A 76 5.05 -45.37 26.05
N ARG A 77 4.12 -46.33 26.09
CA ARG A 77 2.98 -46.37 25.20
C ARG A 77 2.10 -45.16 25.50
N VAL A 78 2.21 -44.13 24.66
CA VAL A 78 1.33 -42.95 24.69
C VAL A 78 -0.11 -43.45 24.68
N ARG A 79 -0.78 -43.25 25.81
CA ARG A 79 -2.19 -43.56 25.99
C ARG A 79 -2.98 -42.60 25.09
N PRO A 80 -3.92 -43.06 24.26
CA PRO A 80 -4.73 -42.13 23.47
C PRO A 80 -5.42 -41.13 24.41
N PRO A 81 -5.60 -39.86 23.98
CA PRO A 81 -6.30 -38.88 24.80
C PRO A 81 -7.68 -39.42 25.16
N ALA A 82 -8.03 -39.30 26.45
CA ALA A 82 -9.32 -39.79 26.92
C ALA A 82 -10.42 -39.03 26.18
N VAL A 83 -11.32 -39.77 25.52
CA VAL A 83 -12.56 -39.22 24.96
C VAL A 83 -13.26 -38.45 26.07
N ALA A 84 -13.55 -37.18 25.83
CA ALA A 84 -14.19 -36.31 26.80
C ALA A 84 -15.56 -36.90 27.17
N THR A 85 -15.63 -37.49 28.36
CA THR A 85 -16.89 -37.91 28.97
C THR A 85 -17.80 -36.71 29.13
N SER A 86 -19.11 -36.93 28.98
CA SER A 86 -20.23 -35.98 29.07
C SER A 86 -20.01 -34.77 29.98
N PRO A 87 -20.55 -33.58 29.64
CA PRO A 87 -20.32 -32.33 30.38
C PRO A 87 -20.53 -32.55 31.88
N ARG A 88 -19.43 -32.47 32.63
CA ARG A 88 -19.44 -32.63 34.08
C ARG A 88 -20.25 -31.48 34.65
N ARG A 89 -21.45 -31.80 35.15
CA ARG A 89 -22.34 -30.85 35.83
C ARG A 89 -21.50 -30.00 36.81
N PRO A 90 -21.63 -28.66 36.81
CA PRO A 90 -20.93 -27.81 37.76
C PRO A 90 -21.10 -28.35 39.18
N ALA A 91 -20.03 -28.33 39.97
CA ALA A 91 -20.15 -28.62 41.40
C ALA A 91 -21.14 -27.62 42.00
N ALA A 92 -22.12 -28.11 42.77
CA ALA A 92 -23.09 -27.23 43.42
C ALA A 92 -22.33 -26.23 44.31
N SER A 93 -22.63 -24.93 44.16
CA SER A 93 -21.89 -23.90 44.89
C SER A 93 -22.17 -23.95 46.39
N ALA A 94 -21.31 -23.28 47.15
CA ALA A 94 -21.49 -23.11 48.58
C ALA A 94 -22.67 -22.18 48.94
N ASN A 95 -23.27 -21.48 47.98
CA ASN A 95 -24.40 -20.58 48.20
C ASN A 95 -25.38 -20.55 47.01
N PRO A 96 -26.32 -21.51 46.91
CA PRO A 96 -27.22 -21.63 45.76
C PRO A 96 -28.20 -20.45 45.60
N ILE A 97 -28.35 -19.59 46.60
CA ILE A 97 -29.13 -18.35 46.50
C ILE A 97 -28.34 -17.28 45.73
N GLN A 98 -27.03 -17.16 45.96
CA GLN A 98 -26.17 -16.26 45.18
C GLN A 98 -26.10 -16.71 43.71
N ASP A 99 -25.87 -18.01 43.44
CA ASP A 99 -25.91 -18.55 42.08
C ASP A 99 -27.23 -18.20 41.34
N LEU A 100 -28.36 -18.26 42.04
CA LEU A 100 -29.67 -17.92 41.45
C LEU A 100 -29.75 -16.42 41.11
N PHE A 101 -29.34 -15.54 42.02
CA PHE A 101 -29.31 -14.10 41.74
C PHE A 101 -28.31 -13.73 40.64
N ASP A 102 -27.14 -14.38 40.61
CA ASP A 102 -26.13 -14.18 39.58
C ASP A 102 -26.66 -14.63 38.21
N GLN A 103 -27.25 -15.83 38.12
CA GLN A 103 -27.87 -16.34 36.89
C GLN A 103 -29.03 -15.46 36.39
N VAL A 104 -29.90 -15.00 37.29
CA VAL A 104 -30.99 -14.07 36.93
C VAL A 104 -30.43 -12.72 36.48
N SER A 105 -29.39 -12.20 37.13
CA SER A 105 -28.76 -10.93 36.75
C SER A 105 -28.05 -11.02 35.40
N LEU A 106 -27.38 -12.14 35.12
CA LEU A 106 -26.76 -12.44 33.83
C LEU A 106 -27.81 -12.56 32.73
N LEU A 107 -28.93 -13.24 32.99
CA LEU A 107 -30.02 -13.36 32.02
C LEU A 107 -30.62 -11.98 31.68
N VAL A 108 -30.84 -11.12 32.70
CA VAL A 108 -31.32 -9.74 32.52
C VAL A 108 -30.31 -8.91 31.72
N ARG A 109 -29.00 -9.00 32.02
CA ARG A 109 -27.95 -8.33 31.24
C ARG A 109 -27.96 -8.82 29.80
N ARG A 110 -27.78 -10.12 29.57
CA ARG A 110 -27.76 -10.75 28.25
C ARG A 110 -28.98 -10.43 27.37
N THR A 111 -30.15 -10.20 27.98
CA THR A 111 -31.40 -9.94 27.25
C THR A 111 -31.69 -8.45 27.03
N PHE A 112 -31.34 -7.56 27.96
CA PHE A 112 -31.77 -6.15 27.96
C PHE A 112 -30.62 -5.14 28.01
N PHE A 113 -29.41 -5.57 28.35
CA PHE A 113 -28.23 -4.74 28.52
C PHE A 113 -26.97 -5.46 28.04
N ASN A 114 -27.07 -6.31 26.99
CA ASN A 114 -25.95 -7.10 26.49
C ASN A 114 -24.78 -6.17 26.12
N LYS A 115 -23.58 -6.66 25.80
CA LYS A 115 -22.48 -5.84 25.25
C LYS A 115 -21.82 -6.53 24.06
N PRO A 116 -21.33 -5.78 23.06
CA PRO A 116 -20.51 -6.39 22.03
C PRO A 116 -19.21 -6.91 22.67
N PRO A 117 -18.57 -7.94 22.09
CA PRO A 117 -17.27 -8.41 22.55
C PRO A 117 -16.23 -7.30 22.56
N THR A 118 -15.26 -7.38 23.45
CA THR A 118 -14.13 -6.44 23.51
C THR A 118 -12.85 -7.10 23.00
N VAL A 119 -12.07 -6.37 22.20
CA VAL A 119 -10.80 -6.86 21.65
C VAL A 119 -9.72 -5.80 21.81
N LYS A 120 -8.48 -6.23 22.05
CA LYS A 120 -7.29 -5.35 22.03
C LYS A 120 -6.62 -5.44 20.65
N PRO A 121 -5.98 -4.37 20.14
CA PRO A 121 -5.13 -4.48 18.96
C PRO A 121 -4.06 -5.56 19.14
N ILE A 122 -3.81 -6.34 18.09
CA ILE A 122 -2.85 -7.44 18.11
C ILE A 122 -1.68 -7.06 17.22
N GLN A 123 -0.47 -7.12 17.76
CA GLN A 123 0.76 -6.89 17.02
C GLN A 123 1.69 -8.06 17.27
N ILE A 124 2.12 -8.71 16.19
CA ILE A 124 3.13 -9.76 16.20
C ILE A 124 4.36 -9.20 15.50
N THR A 125 5.51 -9.21 16.16
CA THR A 125 6.76 -8.62 15.64
C THR A 125 7.91 -9.59 15.84
N GLY A 126 8.69 -9.75 14.78
CA GLY A 126 9.87 -10.61 14.74
C GLY A 126 9.98 -11.27 13.37
N GLU A 127 11.14 -11.84 13.10
CA GLU A 127 11.36 -12.67 11.92
C GLU A 127 10.91 -14.10 12.27
N HIS A 128 9.89 -14.58 11.58
CA HIS A 128 9.25 -15.88 11.83
C HIS A 128 9.32 -16.75 10.57
N ASP A 129 9.98 -17.91 10.69
CA ASP A 129 9.94 -18.95 9.67
C ASP A 129 8.56 -19.61 9.60
N GLY A 130 7.96 -19.63 8.41
CA GLY A 130 6.70 -20.34 8.15
C GLY A 130 5.46 -19.62 8.69
N VAL A 131 4.48 -20.40 9.18
CA VAL A 131 3.18 -19.85 9.60
C VAL A 131 3.23 -19.19 10.97
N ILE A 132 2.58 -18.04 11.10
CA ILE A 132 2.40 -17.30 12.35
C ILE A 132 1.02 -17.60 12.90
N THR A 133 0.94 -18.17 14.10
CA THR A 133 -0.33 -18.40 14.81
C THR A 133 -0.54 -17.38 15.92
N GLY A 134 -1.74 -16.82 16.01
CA GLY A 134 -2.16 -15.93 17.09
C GLY A 134 -3.59 -16.20 17.54
N THR A 135 -4.10 -15.38 18.47
CA THR A 135 -5.51 -15.41 18.87
C THR A 135 -6.08 -14.01 18.88
N VAL A 136 -7.33 -13.88 18.43
CA VAL A 136 -8.09 -12.63 18.48
C VAL A 136 -8.33 -12.21 19.94
N GLY A 137 -8.43 -13.16 20.87
CA GLY A 137 -8.55 -12.87 22.30
C GLY A 137 -9.77 -12.01 22.67
N ALA A 138 -10.87 -12.11 21.90
CA ALA A 138 -12.08 -11.36 22.18
C ALA A 138 -12.75 -11.85 23.48
N VAL A 139 -13.22 -10.91 24.29
CA VAL A 139 -13.91 -11.19 25.56
C VAL A 139 -15.30 -10.58 25.52
N ASP A 140 -16.30 -11.46 25.59
CA ASP A 140 -17.69 -11.07 25.75
C ASP A 140 -18.04 -10.88 27.24
N PRO A 141 -18.61 -9.73 27.68
CA PRO A 141 -18.89 -9.47 29.10
C PRO A 141 -20.04 -10.29 29.69
N GLU A 142 -20.93 -10.81 28.85
CA GLU A 142 -22.09 -11.61 29.24
C GLU A 142 -21.86 -13.13 29.06
N GLY A 143 -20.74 -13.51 28.45
CA GLY A 143 -20.32 -14.90 28.21
C GLY A 143 -20.96 -15.51 26.96
N ASP A 144 -21.41 -14.68 26.02
CA ASP A 144 -21.99 -15.12 24.76
C ASP A 144 -20.98 -15.82 23.83
N VAL A 145 -21.49 -16.63 22.91
CA VAL A 145 -20.66 -17.31 21.91
C VAL A 145 -20.22 -16.29 20.87
N ILE A 146 -18.90 -16.16 20.67
CA ILE A 146 -18.32 -15.26 19.67
C ILE A 146 -18.10 -16.02 18.36
N LYS A 147 -18.52 -15.43 17.23
CA LYS A 147 -18.14 -15.85 15.89
C LYS A 147 -17.09 -14.89 15.32
N TYR A 148 -16.11 -15.45 14.63
CA TYR A 148 -15.04 -14.69 14.00
C TYR A 148 -15.15 -14.74 12.47
N LYS A 149 -14.82 -13.62 11.82
CA LYS A 149 -14.69 -13.54 10.36
C LYS A 149 -13.56 -12.56 10.03
N VAL A 150 -12.64 -12.95 9.15
CA VAL A 150 -11.70 -11.99 8.54
C VAL A 150 -12.50 -10.97 7.74
N LEU A 151 -12.28 -9.68 8.00
CA LEU A 151 -12.83 -8.61 7.20
C LEU A 151 -11.91 -8.38 5.99
N PRO A 152 -12.47 -8.30 4.77
CA PRO A 152 -11.71 -7.83 3.63
C PRO A 152 -11.29 -6.38 3.85
N ALA A 153 -10.08 -6.01 3.42
CA ALA A 153 -9.63 -4.63 3.36
C ALA A 153 -10.20 -3.90 2.12
N GLY A 154 -11.41 -4.26 1.66
CA GLY A 154 -11.92 -3.94 0.33
C GLY A 154 -11.79 -5.11 -0.65
N LYS A 155 -12.06 -4.89 -1.93
CA LYS A 155 -11.86 -5.87 -3.01
C LYS A 155 -10.56 -5.61 -3.76
N ASP A 156 -10.07 -6.62 -4.49
CA ASP A 156 -9.02 -6.44 -5.49
C ASP A 156 -9.18 -7.44 -6.64
N PHE A 157 -8.51 -7.21 -7.76
CA PHE A 157 -8.39 -8.20 -8.83
C PHE A 157 -7.19 -9.11 -8.57
N ASP A 158 -7.38 -10.42 -8.64
CA ASP A 158 -6.26 -11.38 -8.63
C ASP A 158 -5.45 -11.32 -9.94
N ASN A 159 -4.33 -12.07 -9.99
CA ASN A 159 -3.47 -12.16 -11.17
C ASN A 159 -4.17 -12.79 -12.40
N GLN A 160 -5.43 -13.22 -12.27
CA GLN A 160 -6.28 -13.73 -13.35
C GLN A 160 -7.37 -12.71 -13.76
N GLY A 161 -7.40 -11.53 -13.14
CA GLY A 161 -8.39 -10.48 -13.38
C GLY A 161 -9.74 -10.74 -12.73
N GLN A 162 -9.83 -11.63 -11.73
CA GLN A 162 -11.06 -11.92 -11.01
C GLN A 162 -11.14 -11.10 -9.71
N LEU A 163 -12.29 -10.48 -9.47
CA LEU A 163 -12.54 -9.70 -8.26
C LEU A 163 -12.69 -10.61 -7.02
N VAL A 164 -11.86 -10.40 -6.00
CA VAL A 164 -11.79 -11.18 -4.75
C VAL A 164 -11.84 -10.30 -3.50
N ASP A 165 -12.18 -10.88 -2.35
CA ASP A 165 -12.02 -10.24 -1.04
C ASP A 165 -10.53 -10.01 -0.76
N ARG A 166 -10.09 -8.75 -0.61
CA ARG A 166 -8.68 -8.45 -0.35
C ARG A 166 -8.34 -8.79 1.11
N GLY A 167 -7.46 -9.77 1.28
CA GLY A 167 -6.91 -10.16 2.57
C GLY A 167 -5.73 -9.25 3.00
N PRO A 168 -4.75 -9.82 3.72
CA PRO A 168 -3.43 -9.20 3.90
C PRO A 168 -2.76 -8.96 2.53
N LEU A 169 -1.84 -7.99 2.44
CA LEU A 169 -1.19 -7.60 1.19
C LEU A 169 -0.08 -8.58 0.75
N TYR A 170 0.60 -9.19 1.73
CA TYR A 170 1.81 -10.00 1.53
C TYR A 170 1.71 -11.38 2.18
N GLY A 171 0.49 -11.85 2.46
CA GLY A 171 0.23 -13.18 2.99
C GLY A 171 -1.25 -13.53 3.00
N THR A 172 -1.58 -14.71 3.51
CA THR A 172 -2.97 -15.16 3.68
C THR A 172 -3.29 -15.36 5.15
N VAL A 173 -4.56 -15.24 5.53
CA VAL A 173 -5.00 -15.50 6.90
C VAL A 173 -6.28 -16.33 6.94
N GLU A 174 -6.27 -17.35 7.80
CA GLU A 174 -7.45 -18.11 8.19
C GLU A 174 -7.75 -17.86 9.67
N VAL A 175 -9.03 -17.71 10.03
CA VAL A 175 -9.48 -17.63 11.43
C VAL A 175 -10.40 -18.80 11.77
N ALA A 176 -10.06 -19.52 12.83
CA ALA A 176 -10.83 -20.63 13.37
C ALA A 176 -11.98 -20.14 14.25
N SER A 177 -12.96 -21.02 14.51
CA SER A 177 -14.17 -20.70 15.27
C SER A 177 -13.91 -20.37 16.75
N ASP A 178 -12.75 -20.73 17.30
CA ASP A 178 -12.32 -20.41 18.66
C ASP A 178 -11.60 -19.04 18.76
N GLY A 179 -11.38 -18.37 17.63
CA GLY A 179 -10.64 -17.11 17.55
C GLY A 179 -9.14 -17.27 17.42
N THR A 180 -8.62 -18.49 17.27
CA THR A 180 -7.23 -18.73 16.82
C THR A 180 -7.13 -18.34 15.34
N PHE A 181 -6.08 -17.65 14.94
CA PHE A 181 -5.80 -17.37 13.52
C PHE A 181 -4.42 -17.89 13.10
N THR A 182 -4.32 -18.26 11.83
CA THR A 182 -3.07 -18.65 11.18
C THR A 182 -2.81 -17.71 10.01
N TYR A 183 -1.75 -16.93 10.11
CA TYR A 183 -1.22 -16.11 9.01
C TYR A 183 -0.09 -16.88 8.32
N THR A 184 -0.15 -16.97 7.00
CA THR A 184 0.90 -17.56 6.15
C THR A 184 1.57 -16.42 5.38
N PRO A 185 2.80 -16.03 5.75
CA PRO A 185 3.60 -15.08 4.97
C PRO A 185 3.79 -15.55 3.53
N GLY A 186 3.81 -14.60 2.59
CA GLY A 186 4.29 -14.84 1.23
C GLY A 186 5.77 -15.24 1.21
N PRO A 187 6.24 -15.91 0.13
CA PRO A 187 7.64 -16.31 0.02
C PRO A 187 8.60 -15.13 0.15
N ASN A 188 9.59 -15.25 1.05
CA ASN A 188 10.57 -14.19 1.35
C ASN A 188 9.96 -12.86 1.83
N PHE A 189 8.77 -12.88 2.42
CA PHE A 189 8.16 -11.68 2.99
C PHE A 189 8.97 -11.13 4.17
N THR A 190 9.44 -9.90 4.02
CA THR A 190 10.04 -9.06 5.06
C THR A 190 9.35 -7.71 4.97
N GLY A 191 8.56 -7.32 5.97
CA GLY A 191 7.63 -6.20 5.86
C GLY A 191 6.62 -6.15 7.00
N THR A 192 5.75 -5.13 6.95
CA THR A 192 4.52 -5.07 7.77
C THR A 192 3.36 -5.57 6.92
N ASP A 193 2.48 -6.39 7.48
CA ASP A 193 1.19 -6.70 6.87
C ASP A 193 0.07 -6.48 7.91
N SER A 194 -1.15 -6.26 7.44
CA SER A 194 -2.28 -5.95 8.30
C SER A 194 -3.58 -6.56 7.78
N PHE A 195 -4.39 -7.06 8.69
CA PHE A 195 -5.75 -7.51 8.40
C PHE A 195 -6.65 -7.22 9.59
N ALA A 196 -7.97 -7.29 9.37
CA ALA A 196 -8.95 -7.11 10.43
C ALA A 196 -9.78 -8.37 10.63
N VAL A 197 -10.18 -8.63 11.88
CA VAL A 197 -11.10 -9.72 12.23
C VAL A 197 -12.30 -9.15 12.96
N LEU A 198 -13.51 -9.44 12.48
CA LEU A 198 -14.74 -9.12 13.15
C LEU A 198 -15.07 -10.21 14.18
N ALA A 199 -15.20 -9.82 15.44
CA ALA A 199 -15.71 -10.65 16.53
C ALA A 199 -17.18 -10.27 16.80
N THR A 200 -18.10 -11.21 16.63
CA THR A 200 -19.55 -11.00 16.72
C THR A 200 -20.16 -11.92 17.77
N ASP A 201 -20.80 -11.36 18.80
CA ASP A 201 -21.67 -12.11 19.74
C ASP A 201 -22.86 -12.71 18.95
N VAL A 202 -23.33 -13.91 19.32
CA VAL A 202 -24.61 -14.46 18.82
C VAL A 202 -25.65 -14.67 19.94
N GLY A 203 -26.71 -13.86 19.92
CA GLY A 203 -27.76 -13.84 20.94
C GLY A 203 -28.95 -12.94 20.59
N PRO A 204 -29.95 -12.79 21.47
CA PRO A 204 -31.03 -11.81 21.33
C PRO A 204 -30.52 -10.41 21.74
N HIS A 205 -29.89 -9.70 20.81
CA HIS A 205 -29.19 -8.44 21.09
C HIS A 205 -30.13 -7.24 21.30
N ILE A 206 -30.57 -7.00 22.54
CA ILE A 206 -31.13 -5.70 22.94
C ILE A 206 -30.25 -5.09 24.04
N ASN A 207 -29.88 -3.83 23.84
CA ASN A 207 -29.42 -2.97 24.92
C ASN A 207 -30.37 -1.77 25.03
N LEU A 208 -31.14 -1.70 26.12
CA LEU A 208 -32.14 -0.66 26.33
C LEU A 208 -31.55 0.74 26.54
N LEU A 209 -30.24 0.85 26.77
CA LEU A 209 -29.52 2.13 26.85
C LEU A 209 -28.91 2.54 25.49
N ASP A 210 -28.83 1.61 24.54
CA ASP A 210 -28.23 1.82 23.22
C ASP A 210 -28.83 0.84 22.20
N LEU A 211 -30.01 1.18 21.67
CA LEU A 211 -30.84 0.31 20.83
C LEU A 211 -30.27 0.07 19.42
N PHE A 212 -29.31 0.87 18.95
CA PHE A 212 -28.82 0.88 17.56
C PHE A 212 -27.34 0.56 17.40
N ARG A 213 -26.66 0.23 18.50
CA ARG A 213 -25.25 -0.20 18.50
C ARG A 213 -24.95 -1.40 17.57
N PRO A 214 -23.69 -1.57 17.16
CA PRO A 214 -23.22 -2.81 16.56
C PRO A 214 -23.20 -3.98 17.57
N ALA A 215 -23.50 -5.20 17.09
CA ALA A 215 -23.35 -6.46 17.85
C ALA A 215 -21.94 -7.06 17.75
N SER A 216 -20.99 -6.32 17.18
CA SER A 216 -19.69 -6.81 16.76
C SER A 216 -18.60 -5.76 16.96
N THR A 217 -17.38 -6.25 17.17
CA THR A 217 -16.17 -5.43 17.37
C THR A 217 -15.08 -5.89 16.42
N GLN A 218 -14.40 -4.93 15.79
CA GLN A 218 -13.29 -5.18 14.88
C GLN A 218 -11.97 -5.23 15.65
N ALA A 219 -11.18 -6.27 15.39
CA ALA A 219 -9.82 -6.43 15.86
C ALA A 219 -8.85 -6.13 14.71
N ALA A 220 -8.02 -5.10 14.84
CA ALA A 220 -6.88 -4.89 13.94
C ALA A 220 -5.74 -5.83 14.34
N VAL A 221 -5.21 -6.57 13.37
CA VAL A 221 -4.04 -7.44 13.52
C VAL A 221 -2.94 -6.94 12.60
N GLU A 222 -1.75 -6.76 13.16
CA GLU A 222 -0.56 -6.28 12.47
C GLU A 222 0.55 -7.33 12.62
N VAL A 223 1.16 -7.72 11.50
CA VAL A 223 2.23 -8.73 11.45
C VAL A 223 3.49 -8.07 10.88
N ASN A 224 4.51 -7.93 11.71
CA ASN A 224 5.76 -7.25 11.40
C ASN A 224 6.89 -8.27 11.25
N GLN A 225 7.09 -8.75 10.02
CA GLN A 225 8.15 -9.67 9.62
C GLN A 225 9.45 -8.90 9.40
N TYR A 226 10.10 -8.54 10.51
CA TYR A 226 11.41 -7.90 10.55
C TYR A 226 12.24 -8.45 11.70
N PRO A 227 13.57 -8.31 11.67
CA PRO A 227 14.40 -8.48 12.86
C PRO A 227 13.84 -7.74 14.09
N ILE A 228 13.84 -8.40 15.24
CA ILE A 228 13.23 -7.85 16.47
C ILE A 228 13.91 -6.53 16.82
N GLY A 229 13.12 -5.45 16.88
CA GLY A 229 13.59 -4.10 17.17
C GLY A 229 13.67 -3.17 15.96
N THR A 230 13.44 -3.67 14.73
CA THR A 230 13.24 -2.81 13.56
C THR A 230 12.07 -1.85 13.81
N PRO A 231 12.25 -0.53 13.62
CA PRO A 231 11.17 0.43 13.80
C PRO A 231 10.15 0.37 12.68
N LEU A 232 8.92 0.73 13.03
CA LEU A 232 7.77 0.67 12.13
C LEU A 232 7.48 2.03 11.50
N LEU A 233 7.05 2.02 10.25
CA LEU A 233 6.43 3.16 9.59
C LEU A 233 4.93 3.17 9.92
N ARG A 234 4.40 4.32 10.34
CA ARG A 234 2.97 4.54 10.55
C ARG A 234 2.54 5.82 9.86
N PHE A 235 1.30 5.81 9.40
CA PHE A 235 0.62 6.98 8.86
C PHE A 235 -0.54 7.37 9.77
N SER A 236 -0.73 8.67 9.94
CA SER A 236 -1.73 9.29 10.79
C SER A 236 -2.40 10.41 10.00
N PHE A 237 -3.73 10.49 10.07
CA PHE A 237 -4.53 11.41 9.27
C PHE A 237 -5.31 12.36 10.19
N ALA A 238 -4.95 13.64 10.13
CA ALA A 238 -5.69 14.72 10.76
C ALA A 238 -6.67 15.30 9.73
N TYR A 239 -7.95 14.96 9.89
CA TYR A 239 -9.01 15.40 8.98
C TYR A 239 -9.44 16.84 9.28
N ASP A 240 -9.65 17.65 8.24
CA ASP A 240 -10.17 19.00 8.37
C ASP A 240 -11.59 18.96 8.93
N PRO A 241 -11.90 19.64 10.07
CA PRO A 241 -13.24 19.72 10.63
C PRO A 241 -14.33 20.23 9.66
N GLN A 242 -13.97 21.00 8.63
CA GLN A 242 -14.90 21.45 7.59
C GLN A 242 -15.30 20.30 6.64
N SER A 243 -14.47 19.27 6.52
CA SER A 243 -14.69 18.07 5.68
C SER A 243 -15.22 16.86 6.45
N GLU A 244 -15.36 16.95 7.78
CA GLU A 244 -15.67 15.82 8.68
C GLU A 244 -16.93 15.03 8.28
N SER A 245 -17.93 15.69 7.69
CA SER A 245 -19.18 15.08 7.21
C SER A 245 -19.02 14.19 5.97
N TRP A 246 -17.94 14.35 5.20
CA TRP A 246 -17.61 13.52 4.04
C TRP A 246 -16.85 12.25 4.44
N TRP A 247 -16.09 12.29 5.54
CA TRP A 247 -15.24 11.20 6.01
C TRP A 247 -16.00 10.08 6.72
N THR A 248 -16.73 9.29 5.93
CA THR A 248 -17.34 8.02 6.34
C THR A 248 -16.28 7.03 6.89
N PRO A 249 -16.68 6.03 7.68
CA PRO A 249 -15.76 4.96 8.11
C PRO A 249 -15.04 4.29 6.93
N ASP A 250 -15.75 4.06 5.83
CA ASP A 250 -15.20 3.42 4.63
C ASP A 250 -14.17 4.31 3.93
N ALA A 251 -14.42 5.62 3.82
CA ALA A 251 -13.46 6.57 3.24
C ALA A 251 -12.17 6.66 4.07
N ARG A 252 -12.29 6.69 5.41
CA ARG A 252 -11.12 6.65 6.31
C ARG A 252 -10.37 5.32 6.23
N ALA A 253 -11.10 4.20 6.11
CA ALA A 253 -10.50 2.88 5.95
C ALA A 253 -9.74 2.75 4.62
N ALA A 254 -10.30 3.26 3.52
CA ALA A 254 -9.65 3.28 2.21
C ALA A 254 -8.39 4.14 2.20
N LEU A 255 -8.41 5.33 2.82
CA LEU A 255 -7.20 6.16 2.98
C LEU A 255 -6.12 5.45 3.79
N GLN A 256 -6.51 4.81 4.91
CA GLN A 256 -5.58 4.05 5.73
C GLN A 256 -5.03 2.83 4.98
N ALA A 257 -5.83 2.17 4.14
CA ALA A 257 -5.40 1.02 3.36
C ALA A 257 -4.36 1.40 2.30
N ALA A 258 -4.56 2.51 1.57
CA ALA A 258 -3.53 3.08 0.68
C ALA A 258 -2.22 3.36 1.43
N ALA A 259 -2.32 3.96 2.62
CA ALA A 259 -1.16 4.22 3.48
C ALA A 259 -0.46 2.93 3.95
N ASN A 260 -1.24 1.87 4.20
CA ASN A 260 -0.71 0.58 4.60
C ASN A 260 0.11 -0.07 3.48
N VAL A 261 -0.22 0.11 2.19
CA VAL A 261 0.61 -0.38 1.06
C VAL A 261 2.05 0.16 1.17
N LEU A 262 2.20 1.45 1.50
CA LEU A 262 3.51 2.09 1.65
C LEU A 262 4.20 1.69 2.96
N ALA A 263 3.47 1.58 4.07
CA ALA A 263 4.04 1.12 5.35
C ALA A 263 4.50 -0.35 5.30
N ALA A 264 3.85 -1.14 4.45
CA ALA A 264 4.13 -2.55 4.23
C ALA A 264 5.36 -2.75 3.32
N GLY A 265 5.59 -1.84 2.36
CA GLY A 265 6.74 -1.87 1.44
C GLY A 265 8.00 -1.12 1.91
N ILE A 266 7.91 -0.13 2.80
CA ILE A 266 9.04 0.71 3.22
C ILE A 266 9.57 0.30 4.59
N VAL A 267 10.85 -0.08 4.65
CA VAL A 267 11.57 -0.42 5.89
C VAL A 267 12.22 0.82 6.49
N VAL A 268 11.89 1.15 7.73
CA VAL A 268 12.51 2.27 8.45
C VAL A 268 13.87 1.86 9.00
N THR A 269 14.94 2.48 8.50
CA THR A 269 16.32 2.25 8.95
C THR A 269 16.77 3.21 10.07
N SER A 270 15.95 4.20 10.42
CA SER A 270 16.22 5.09 11.55
C SER A 270 16.22 4.33 12.90
N ALA A 271 16.73 4.93 13.97
CA ALA A 271 16.76 4.27 15.29
C ALA A 271 15.43 4.33 16.07
N ARG A 272 14.34 4.85 15.48
CA ARG A 272 13.06 5.11 16.18
C ARG A 272 11.85 4.81 15.27
N PRO A 273 10.70 4.38 15.82
CA PRO A 273 9.46 4.31 15.06
C PRO A 273 9.11 5.67 14.46
N VAL A 274 8.64 5.68 13.22
CA VAL A 274 8.29 6.91 12.49
C VAL A 274 6.79 6.94 12.25
N THR A 275 6.13 7.95 12.79
CA THR A 275 4.75 8.29 12.43
C THR A 275 4.75 9.54 11.56
N ILE A 276 4.24 9.40 10.34
CA ILE A 276 3.99 10.50 9.41
C ILE A 276 2.56 10.98 9.60
N THR A 277 2.38 12.29 9.77
CA THR A 277 1.09 12.94 10.02
C THR A 277 0.69 13.79 8.83
N TYR A 278 -0.39 13.43 8.16
CA TYR A 278 -0.98 14.24 7.08
C TYR A 278 -2.12 15.10 7.60
N TYR A 279 -2.24 16.32 7.09
CA TYR A 279 -3.48 17.09 7.16
C TYR A 279 -4.29 16.83 5.89
N VAL A 280 -5.54 16.40 6.05
CA VAL A 280 -6.37 15.93 4.93
C VAL A 280 -7.61 16.80 4.79
N THR A 281 -7.80 17.39 3.61
CA THR A 281 -8.93 18.26 3.28
C THR A 281 -9.79 17.66 2.17
N VAL A 282 -11.07 18.02 2.16
CA VAL A 282 -11.98 17.70 1.06
C VAL A 282 -12.84 18.92 0.80
N ASN A 283 -12.94 19.33 -0.46
CA ASN A 283 -13.95 20.29 -0.92
C ASN A 283 -14.45 19.89 -2.31
N SER A 284 -15.50 20.54 -2.79
CA SER A 284 -16.04 20.31 -4.13
C SER A 284 -15.53 21.40 -5.07
N ALA A 285 -14.76 21.00 -6.08
CA ALA A 285 -14.24 21.88 -7.12
C ALA A 285 -14.63 21.30 -8.51
N PRO A 286 -15.88 21.55 -8.99
CA PRO A 286 -16.41 20.90 -10.19
C PRO A 286 -15.77 21.40 -11.50
N ASP A 287 -15.13 22.56 -11.48
CA ASP A 287 -14.38 23.11 -12.61
C ASP A 287 -12.88 22.69 -12.60
N ASP A 288 -12.46 21.93 -11.58
CA ASP A 288 -11.09 21.43 -11.44
C ASP A 288 -10.99 19.98 -11.94
N ASN A 289 -9.98 19.71 -12.77
CA ASN A 289 -9.75 18.39 -13.37
C ASN A 289 -8.92 17.45 -12.48
N HIS A 290 -8.43 17.92 -11.33
CA HIS A 290 -7.72 17.09 -10.36
C HIS A 290 -8.72 16.31 -9.49
N LEU A 291 -8.48 14.99 -9.39
CA LEU A 291 -9.18 14.11 -8.44
C LEU A 291 -8.71 14.39 -7.01
N ALA A 292 -7.41 14.62 -6.84
CA ALA A 292 -6.77 14.93 -5.57
C ALA A 292 -5.44 15.68 -5.81
N THR A 293 -4.78 16.08 -4.73
CA THR A 293 -3.40 16.59 -4.75
C THR A 293 -2.72 16.33 -3.42
N GLY A 294 -1.63 15.57 -3.44
CA GLY A 294 -0.74 15.28 -2.32
C GLY A 294 0.56 16.06 -2.42
N GLY A 295 1.09 16.46 -1.26
CA GLY A 295 2.41 17.07 -1.20
C GLY A 295 3.02 17.04 0.19
N SER A 296 4.34 17.19 0.25
CA SER A 296 5.08 17.44 1.48
C SER A 296 5.95 18.69 1.29
N PRO A 297 6.05 19.59 2.29
CA PRO A 297 6.93 20.76 2.18
C PRO A 297 8.38 20.35 1.93
N ARG A 298 9.11 21.11 1.11
CA ARG A 298 10.56 20.91 0.93
C ARG A 298 11.30 21.39 2.18
N PHE A 299 12.23 20.59 2.71
CA PHE A 299 13.13 21.08 3.75
C PHE A 299 14.27 21.86 3.09
N GLN A 300 14.32 23.18 3.27
CA GLN A 300 15.37 24.01 2.68
C GLN A 300 16.59 24.09 3.60
N THR A 301 17.53 23.14 3.46
CA THR A 301 18.85 23.25 4.10
C THR A 301 19.68 24.32 3.40
N VAL A 302 20.30 25.24 4.15
CA VAL A 302 21.17 26.27 3.58
C VAL A 302 22.41 25.61 2.94
N GLY A 303 22.55 25.77 1.62
CA GLY A 303 23.67 25.22 0.84
C GLY A 303 23.40 23.87 0.16
N GLU A 304 22.26 23.23 0.41
CA GLU A 304 21.82 22.06 -0.36
C GLU A 304 20.95 22.51 -1.54
N VAL A 305 21.21 21.95 -2.72
CA VAL A 305 20.49 22.24 -3.97
C VAL A 305 19.33 21.28 -4.15
N PHE A 306 19.60 19.98 -4.16
CA PHE A 306 18.59 18.93 -4.26
C PHE A 306 18.21 18.49 -2.84
N THR A 307 17.07 18.95 -2.33
CA THR A 307 16.67 18.71 -0.94
C THR A 307 15.48 17.76 -0.84
N PRO A 308 15.44 16.91 0.20
CA PRO A 308 14.30 16.05 0.45
C PRO A 308 13.10 16.83 0.95
N VAL A 309 11.91 16.29 0.68
CA VAL A 309 10.68 16.74 1.33
C VAL A 309 10.63 16.28 2.78
N VAL A 310 9.79 16.93 3.59
CA VAL A 310 9.70 16.69 5.04
C VAL A 310 9.38 15.22 5.35
N VAL A 311 8.39 14.62 4.68
CA VAL A 311 8.05 13.19 4.85
C VAL A 311 9.25 12.30 4.54
N GLN A 312 9.91 12.52 3.41
CA GLN A 312 11.11 11.77 2.99
C GLN A 312 12.20 11.84 4.04
N LYS A 313 12.58 13.05 4.47
CA LYS A 313 13.62 13.23 5.49
C LYS A 313 13.23 12.60 6.83
N LYS A 314 11.96 12.67 7.23
CA LYS A 314 11.45 12.09 8.47
C LYS A 314 11.49 10.55 8.46
N ILE A 315 11.15 9.91 7.34
CA ILE A 315 11.28 8.44 7.18
C ILE A 315 12.75 8.03 7.18
N LEU A 316 13.61 8.68 6.39
CA LEU A 316 15.01 8.31 6.23
C LEU A 316 15.86 8.54 7.50
N THR A 317 15.54 9.56 8.30
CA THR A 317 16.37 9.96 9.46
C THR A 317 15.72 9.71 10.82
N GLY A 318 14.40 9.52 10.87
CA GLY A 318 13.62 9.50 12.12
C GLY A 318 13.52 10.87 12.81
N ILE A 319 13.94 11.96 12.15
CA ILE A 319 13.91 13.32 12.68
C ILE A 319 12.69 14.07 12.14
N ASP A 320 11.81 14.47 13.06
CA ASP A 320 10.76 15.44 12.81
C ASP A 320 11.35 16.85 12.74
N GLN A 321 11.16 17.55 11.62
CA GLN A 321 11.78 18.86 11.35
C GLN A 321 10.79 20.03 11.37
N ASN A 322 9.50 19.72 11.26
CA ASN A 322 8.34 20.60 11.13
C ASN A 322 7.51 20.65 12.44
N GLY A 323 7.85 19.81 13.41
CA GLY A 323 7.35 19.84 14.78
C GLY A 323 5.91 19.36 14.87
N SER A 324 5.03 20.18 15.43
CA SER A 324 3.60 19.87 15.51
C SER A 324 2.83 20.14 14.21
N SER A 325 3.49 20.59 13.14
CA SER A 325 2.86 20.78 11.84
C SER A 325 2.66 19.43 11.15
N ALA A 326 1.70 19.31 10.24
CA ALA A 326 1.62 18.12 9.39
C ALA A 326 2.89 17.97 8.53
N ASP A 327 3.31 16.72 8.30
CA ASP A 327 4.46 16.34 7.48
C ASP A 327 4.14 16.48 5.98
N GLY A 328 2.89 16.25 5.63
CA GLY A 328 2.33 16.48 4.30
C GLY A 328 0.87 16.89 4.35
N THR A 329 0.34 17.23 3.19
CA THR A 329 -1.07 17.59 2.99
C THR A 329 -1.62 16.78 1.84
N ILE A 330 -2.87 16.33 1.97
CA ILE A 330 -3.60 15.71 0.86
C ILE A 330 -4.96 16.38 0.76
N TRP A 331 -5.33 16.82 -0.44
CA TRP A 331 -6.64 17.34 -0.77
C TRP A 331 -7.36 16.38 -1.71
N PHE A 332 -8.64 16.12 -1.49
CA PHE A 332 -9.50 15.35 -2.40
C PHE A 332 -10.67 16.19 -2.93
N ASN A 333 -11.02 15.99 -4.19
CA ASN A 333 -12.12 16.69 -4.85
C ASN A 333 -13.44 15.91 -4.75
N SER A 334 -14.37 16.37 -3.93
CA SER A 334 -15.70 15.75 -3.77
C SER A 334 -16.71 16.08 -4.88
N ALA A 335 -16.28 16.79 -5.95
CA ALA A 335 -17.09 16.90 -7.17
C ALA A 335 -17.12 15.59 -7.99
N TYR A 336 -16.14 14.71 -7.80
CA TYR A 336 -16.08 13.40 -8.44
C TYR A 336 -16.85 12.33 -7.65
N ALA A 337 -17.30 11.28 -8.34
CA ALA A 337 -17.88 10.10 -7.71
C ALA A 337 -16.77 9.12 -7.30
N TRP A 338 -16.88 8.56 -6.09
CA TRP A 338 -15.82 7.80 -5.43
C TRP A 338 -16.31 6.43 -4.96
N SER A 339 -15.55 5.38 -5.24
CA SER A 339 -15.68 4.08 -4.57
C SER A 339 -14.63 3.96 -3.46
N PHE A 340 -15.08 3.48 -2.29
CA PHE A 340 -14.24 3.25 -1.10
C PHE A 340 -14.07 1.76 -0.77
N ASP A 341 -14.74 0.86 -1.51
CA ASP A 341 -14.74 -0.58 -1.25
C ASP A 341 -13.83 -1.37 -2.21
N GLY A 342 -13.17 -0.70 -3.14
CA GLY A 342 -12.34 -1.30 -4.18
C GLY A 342 -13.12 -1.86 -5.37
N THR A 343 -14.39 -1.47 -5.53
CA THR A 343 -15.25 -1.88 -6.66
C THR A 343 -15.81 -0.69 -7.44
N PRO A 344 -14.95 0.19 -8.01
CA PRO A 344 -15.42 1.35 -8.78
C PRO A 344 -16.30 0.90 -9.94
N THR A 345 -17.53 1.45 -10.03
CA THR A 345 -18.31 1.34 -11.26
C THR A 345 -17.66 2.16 -12.38
N SER A 346 -18.12 2.00 -13.61
CA SER A 346 -17.64 2.80 -14.76
C SER A 346 -17.91 4.31 -14.67
N ALA A 347 -18.53 4.78 -13.58
CA ALA A 347 -18.79 6.19 -13.29
C ALA A 347 -18.06 6.70 -12.02
N GLU A 348 -17.37 5.83 -11.28
CA GLU A 348 -16.68 6.16 -10.03
C GLU A 348 -15.17 5.99 -10.17
N HIS A 349 -14.41 6.82 -9.47
CA HIS A 349 -12.97 6.66 -9.31
C HIS A 349 -12.67 5.84 -8.05
N ASP A 350 -11.68 4.97 -8.13
CA ASP A 350 -11.19 4.21 -6.98
C ASP A 350 -10.42 5.14 -6.03
N PHE A 351 -11.01 5.41 -4.86
CA PHE A 351 -10.44 6.36 -3.90
C PHE A 351 -9.08 5.90 -3.37
N GLU A 352 -8.91 4.59 -3.15
CA GLU A 352 -7.66 4.03 -2.63
C GLU A 352 -6.50 4.20 -3.61
N SER A 353 -6.74 3.97 -4.90
CA SER A 353 -5.74 4.15 -5.96
C SER A 353 -5.25 5.59 -6.04
N VAL A 354 -6.17 6.56 -5.98
CA VAL A 354 -5.82 7.99 -5.97
C VAL A 354 -5.11 8.36 -4.66
N ALA A 355 -5.61 7.91 -3.51
CA ALA A 355 -4.96 8.16 -2.22
C ALA A 355 -3.51 7.62 -2.18
N LEU A 356 -3.27 6.44 -2.77
CA LEU A 356 -1.93 5.84 -2.86
C LEU A 356 -1.01 6.68 -3.75
N HIS A 357 -1.48 7.12 -4.91
CA HIS A 357 -0.77 8.03 -5.82
C HIS A 357 -0.35 9.33 -5.10
N GLU A 358 -1.30 10.02 -4.45
CA GLU A 358 -1.00 11.25 -3.72
C GLU A 358 -0.01 11.04 -2.56
N LEU A 359 -0.10 9.90 -1.87
CA LEU A 359 0.85 9.53 -0.82
C LEU A 359 2.27 9.32 -1.38
N VAL A 360 2.42 8.71 -2.55
CA VAL A 360 3.74 8.51 -3.20
C VAL A 360 4.36 9.85 -3.62
N HIS A 361 3.59 10.82 -4.11
CA HIS A 361 4.11 12.19 -4.32
C HIS A 361 4.70 12.79 -3.04
N THR A 362 4.05 12.57 -1.89
CA THR A 362 4.57 13.09 -0.60
C THR A 362 5.89 12.43 -0.16
N LEU A 363 6.24 11.25 -0.69
CA LEU A 363 7.54 10.60 -0.45
C LEU A 363 8.71 11.25 -1.21
N GLY A 364 8.47 12.33 -1.96
CA GLY A 364 9.50 12.99 -2.76
C GLY A 364 9.57 12.48 -4.20
N PHE A 365 8.61 11.65 -4.62
CA PHE A 365 8.32 11.37 -6.04
C PHE A 365 7.61 12.60 -6.64
N THR A 366 8.34 13.72 -6.70
CA THR A 366 7.86 15.00 -7.20
C THR A 366 9.05 15.78 -7.75
N SER A 367 8.86 16.43 -8.88
CA SER A 367 9.87 17.19 -9.60
C SER A 367 9.51 18.68 -9.66
N THR A 368 10.51 19.51 -9.93
CA THR A 368 10.32 20.92 -10.30
C THR A 368 10.62 21.18 -11.78
N LEU A 369 10.57 20.14 -12.63
CA LEU A 369 10.67 20.25 -14.08
C LEU A 369 9.60 21.21 -14.62
N GLY A 370 9.98 22.04 -15.60
CA GLY A 370 9.13 23.12 -16.13
C GLY A 370 8.91 24.33 -15.21
N SER A 371 9.32 24.27 -13.94
CA SER A 371 9.20 25.40 -13.00
C SER A 371 10.13 26.55 -13.38
N GLN A 372 9.62 27.79 -13.35
CA GLN A 372 10.35 29.03 -13.67
C GLN A 372 11.44 29.41 -12.64
N ILE A 373 11.79 28.50 -11.73
CA ILE A 373 12.90 28.66 -10.78
C ILE A 373 14.22 28.67 -11.56
N SER A 374 14.85 29.85 -11.64
CA SER A 374 16.05 30.07 -12.46
C SER A 374 17.30 29.39 -11.86
N ALA A 375 17.37 29.32 -10.53
CA ALA A 375 18.33 28.58 -9.71
C ALA A 375 17.74 28.40 -8.30
N GLY A 376 18.14 27.37 -7.54
CA GLY A 376 17.72 27.20 -6.14
C GLY A 376 17.37 25.77 -5.73
N SER A 377 16.59 25.65 -4.64
CA SER A 377 16.21 24.35 -4.03
C SER A 377 15.25 23.56 -4.93
N ARG A 378 15.79 22.48 -5.48
CA ARG A 378 15.17 21.39 -6.24
C ARG A 378 14.78 20.24 -5.31
N THR A 379 13.99 19.28 -5.80
CA THR A 379 13.73 18.02 -5.06
C THR A 379 14.90 17.05 -5.23
N VAL A 380 14.96 15.96 -4.43
CA VAL A 380 15.94 14.88 -4.68
C VAL A 380 15.70 14.21 -6.03
N MET A 381 14.44 14.09 -6.45
CA MET A 381 14.08 13.49 -7.75
C MET A 381 14.67 14.25 -8.94
N ASP A 382 14.68 15.59 -8.89
CA ASP A 382 15.27 16.44 -9.94
C ASP A 382 16.75 16.11 -10.24
N ASN A 383 17.51 15.58 -9.26
CA ASN A 383 18.91 15.19 -9.47
C ASN A 383 19.07 14.01 -10.45
N PHE A 384 18.03 13.18 -10.60
CA PHE A 384 18.01 11.99 -11.45
C PHE A 384 17.31 12.22 -12.80
N ILE A 385 16.97 13.47 -13.13
CA ILE A 385 16.27 13.77 -14.40
C ILE A 385 17.28 14.10 -15.50
N VAL A 386 17.28 13.26 -16.54
CA VAL A 386 18.12 13.35 -17.73
C VAL A 386 17.27 13.47 -19.00
N ASP A 387 17.88 13.89 -20.10
CA ASP A 387 17.29 13.74 -21.43
C ASP A 387 17.47 12.31 -21.99
N SER A 388 16.94 12.04 -23.19
CA SER A 388 17.04 10.73 -23.85
C SER A 388 18.47 10.29 -24.21
N THR A 389 19.48 11.14 -24.03
CA THR A 389 20.91 10.81 -24.19
C THR A 389 21.61 10.52 -22.87
N GLY A 390 20.95 10.72 -21.73
CA GLY A 390 21.53 10.55 -20.40
C GLY A 390 22.25 11.78 -19.86
N GLU A 391 22.07 12.96 -20.48
CA GLU A 391 22.60 14.21 -19.94
C GLU A 391 21.57 14.90 -19.02
N HIS A 392 21.98 15.25 -17.79
CA HIS A 392 21.11 15.85 -16.77
C HIS A 392 20.42 17.15 -17.24
N MET A 393 19.14 17.30 -16.89
CA MET A 393 18.33 18.48 -17.20
C MET A 393 18.56 19.66 -16.24
N PHE A 394 19.18 19.39 -15.09
CA PHE A 394 19.58 20.38 -14.09
C PHE A 394 21.09 20.30 -13.85
N ALA A 395 21.74 21.45 -13.68
CA ALA A 395 23.13 21.51 -13.23
C ALA A 395 23.23 21.28 -11.71
N SER A 396 24.46 21.12 -11.21
CA SER A 396 24.76 20.92 -9.78
C SER A 396 24.34 22.07 -8.86
N ASP A 397 24.04 23.26 -9.40
CA ASP A 397 23.49 24.42 -8.69
C ASP A 397 21.95 24.55 -8.80
N GLY A 398 21.30 23.58 -9.46
CA GLY A 398 19.86 23.54 -9.67
C GLY A 398 19.37 24.48 -10.77
N THR A 399 20.27 25.11 -11.53
CA THR A 399 19.89 25.82 -12.76
C THR A 399 19.35 24.83 -13.79
N TRP A 400 18.29 25.24 -14.50
CA TRP A 400 17.70 24.42 -15.57
C TRP A 400 18.53 24.59 -16.84
N VAL A 401 19.18 23.53 -17.29
CA VAL A 401 20.15 23.59 -18.41
C VAL A 401 19.59 23.06 -19.73
N LYS A 402 18.54 22.24 -19.70
CA LYS A 402 17.88 21.66 -20.88
C LYS A 402 16.38 21.57 -20.69
N GLY A 403 15.63 21.89 -21.74
CA GLY A 403 14.20 21.58 -21.85
C GLY A 403 13.93 20.42 -22.79
N GLY A 404 12.81 19.73 -22.58
CA GLY A 404 12.40 18.55 -23.35
C GLY A 404 11.62 17.55 -22.49
N TYR A 405 11.40 16.36 -23.03
CA TYR A 405 10.91 15.21 -22.27
C TYR A 405 12.03 14.70 -21.36
N GLY A 406 11.70 14.46 -20.08
CA GLY A 406 12.64 13.95 -19.09
C GLY A 406 12.54 12.45 -18.91
N TYR A 407 13.64 11.85 -18.48
CA TYR A 407 13.74 10.47 -18.06
C TYR A 407 14.38 10.41 -16.67
N PHE A 408 14.03 9.41 -15.88
CA PHE A 408 14.68 9.12 -14.61
C PHE A 408 15.82 8.11 -14.80
N ASP A 409 17.03 8.44 -14.32
CA ASP A 409 18.26 7.67 -14.49
C ASP A 409 18.71 6.89 -13.24
N GLY A 410 17.92 6.91 -12.17
CA GLY A 410 18.25 6.23 -10.93
C GLY A 410 18.51 4.72 -11.14
N PRO A 411 19.59 4.17 -10.55
CA PRO A 411 20.09 2.84 -10.91
C PRO A 411 19.13 1.68 -10.60
N ASN A 412 18.30 1.78 -9.55
CA ASN A 412 17.34 0.72 -9.22
C ASN A 412 16.13 0.77 -10.17
N ALA A 413 15.59 1.95 -10.45
CA ALA A 413 14.51 2.15 -11.41
C ALA A 413 14.92 1.75 -12.84
N VAL A 414 16.12 2.15 -13.27
CA VAL A 414 16.71 1.77 -14.56
C VAL A 414 16.94 0.28 -14.66
N ALA A 415 17.39 -0.38 -13.58
CA ALA A 415 17.54 -1.84 -13.56
C ALA A 415 16.18 -2.57 -13.64
N ALA A 416 15.13 -2.05 -13.01
CA ALA A 416 13.77 -2.60 -13.06
C ALA A 416 13.12 -2.44 -14.45
N ASN A 417 13.36 -1.32 -15.13
CA ASN A 417 12.83 -1.01 -16.45
C ASN A 417 13.68 -1.60 -17.61
N GLY A 418 14.97 -1.88 -17.38
CA GLY A 418 15.92 -2.29 -18.41
C GLY A 418 16.49 -1.12 -19.23
N GLY A 419 16.31 0.13 -18.77
CA GLY A 419 16.72 1.36 -19.44
C GLY A 419 16.18 2.61 -18.72
N LEU A 420 16.52 3.79 -19.23
CA LEU A 420 16.00 5.08 -18.73
C LEU A 420 14.46 5.05 -18.64
N VAL A 421 13.91 5.52 -17.52
CA VAL A 421 12.47 5.47 -17.24
C VAL A 421 11.81 6.74 -17.75
N ALA A 422 10.86 6.64 -18.69
CA ALA A 422 10.19 7.81 -19.25
C ALA A 422 9.28 8.51 -18.22
N LEU A 423 9.42 9.83 -18.10
CA LEU A 423 8.58 10.68 -17.25
C LEU A 423 7.59 11.49 -18.08
N ALA A 424 6.47 11.85 -17.47
CA ALA A 424 5.58 12.87 -18.02
C ALA A 424 6.25 14.26 -18.01
N ASN A 425 5.63 15.22 -18.72
CA ASN A 425 6.17 16.58 -18.88
C ASN A 425 6.39 17.36 -17.56
N ASP A 426 5.72 16.96 -16.47
CA ASP A 426 5.88 17.53 -15.12
C ASP A 426 7.03 16.91 -14.30
N GLY A 427 7.68 15.86 -14.82
CA GLY A 427 8.74 15.10 -14.14
C GLY A 427 8.33 14.39 -12.86
N SER A 428 7.06 14.50 -12.44
CA SER A 428 6.51 13.96 -11.19
C SER A 428 5.71 12.67 -11.41
N HIS A 429 5.31 12.41 -12.65
CA HIS A 429 4.63 11.18 -13.06
C HIS A 429 5.47 10.35 -14.02
N LEU A 430 5.19 9.05 -14.07
CA LEU A 430 5.63 8.19 -15.17
C LEU A 430 4.83 8.49 -16.44
N ASP A 431 5.45 8.32 -17.61
CA ASP A 431 4.75 8.49 -18.88
C ASP A 431 3.58 7.49 -19.01
N SER A 432 2.41 7.97 -19.42
CA SER A 432 1.18 7.18 -19.46
C SER A 432 1.04 6.28 -20.67
N PHE A 433 1.86 6.47 -21.71
CA PHE A 433 1.91 5.61 -22.89
C PHE A 433 2.83 4.41 -22.63
N ASP A 434 4.00 4.64 -22.03
CA ASP A 434 4.94 3.58 -21.66
C ASP A 434 4.49 2.80 -20.41
N PHE A 435 3.85 3.46 -19.44
CA PHE A 435 3.44 2.87 -18.15
C PHE A 435 1.93 3.03 -17.84
N PRO A 436 1.01 2.48 -18.68
CA PRO A 436 -0.43 2.71 -18.58
C PRO A 436 -1.14 2.09 -17.36
N THR A 437 -0.44 1.22 -16.61
CA THR A 437 -0.93 0.58 -15.37
C THR A 437 -0.22 1.08 -14.11
N SER A 438 0.67 2.07 -14.22
CA SER A 438 1.39 2.66 -13.09
C SER A 438 0.45 3.39 -12.13
N VAL A 439 0.72 3.30 -10.82
CA VAL A 439 0.03 4.14 -9.83
C VAL A 439 0.40 5.60 -10.12
N MET A 440 1.67 5.86 -10.40
CA MET A 440 2.23 7.17 -10.76
C MET A 440 2.02 7.60 -12.22
N SER A 441 1.03 7.05 -12.96
CA SER A 441 0.54 7.73 -14.17
C SER A 441 -0.22 9.03 -13.78
N PRO A 442 -0.19 10.10 -14.60
CA PRO A 442 -0.83 11.40 -14.31
C PRO A 442 -2.38 11.39 -14.31
N GLY A 443 -3.01 10.22 -14.25
CA GLY A 443 -4.45 10.08 -14.27
C GLY A 443 -4.93 8.63 -14.26
N ILE A 444 -6.15 8.44 -13.76
CA ILE A 444 -6.86 7.16 -13.68
C ILE A 444 -8.31 7.33 -14.15
N SER A 445 -8.76 6.45 -15.04
CA SER A 445 -10.14 6.46 -15.55
C SER A 445 -11.12 5.95 -14.50
N ALA A 446 -12.38 6.38 -14.57
CA ALA A 446 -13.46 5.78 -13.77
C ALA A 446 -13.57 4.28 -14.08
N GLY A 447 -13.86 3.48 -13.04
CA GLY A 447 -13.86 2.01 -13.11
C GLY A 447 -12.49 1.33 -13.11
N ALA A 448 -11.38 2.09 -13.15
CA ALA A 448 -10.03 1.53 -13.01
C ALA A 448 -9.56 1.58 -11.55
N ARG A 449 -8.73 0.59 -11.18
CA ARG A 449 -8.10 0.43 -9.87
C ARG A 449 -6.62 0.10 -10.05
N ARG A 450 -5.75 0.76 -9.29
CA ARG A 450 -4.28 0.64 -9.29
C ARG A 450 -3.77 0.85 -7.87
N ILE A 451 -3.61 -0.25 -7.13
CA ILE A 451 -3.21 -0.22 -5.71
C ILE A 451 -1.88 -0.96 -5.41
N GLN A 452 -1.15 -1.33 -6.47
CA GLN A 452 0.14 -2.00 -6.38
C GLN A 452 1.17 -1.16 -7.15
N LEU A 453 2.21 -0.68 -6.46
CA LEU A 453 3.35 -0.04 -7.10
C LEU A 453 4.14 -1.10 -7.88
N SER A 454 4.52 -0.75 -9.11
CA SER A 454 5.42 -1.56 -9.93
C SER A 454 6.84 -1.61 -9.36
N SER A 455 7.64 -2.56 -9.83
CA SER A 455 9.09 -2.63 -9.53
C SER A 455 9.85 -1.35 -9.92
N ILE A 456 9.36 -0.60 -10.91
CA ILE A 456 9.92 0.69 -11.34
C ILE A 456 9.62 1.77 -10.30
N GLU A 457 8.38 1.88 -9.82
CA GLU A 457 7.99 2.87 -8.81
C GLU A 457 8.68 2.61 -7.46
N TRP A 458 8.79 1.33 -7.06
CA TRP A 458 9.62 0.94 -5.91
C TRP A 458 11.11 1.22 -6.14
N GLY A 459 11.62 1.00 -7.35
CA GLY A 459 13.00 1.34 -7.73
C GLY A 459 13.28 2.84 -7.61
N ILE A 460 12.36 3.69 -8.04
CA ILE A 460 12.47 5.16 -7.86
C ILE A 460 12.52 5.51 -6.38
N LEU A 461 11.70 4.89 -5.53
CA LEU A 461 11.79 5.09 -4.09
C LEU A 461 13.15 4.60 -3.53
N GLN A 462 13.71 3.49 -4.01
CA GLN A 462 15.07 3.07 -3.63
C GLN A 462 16.14 4.10 -4.01
N ASP A 463 16.04 4.67 -5.21
CA ASP A 463 16.97 5.71 -5.70
C ASP A 463 16.80 7.05 -4.95
N LEU A 464 15.59 7.36 -4.48
CA LEU A 464 15.31 8.44 -3.53
C LEU A 464 15.77 8.15 -2.09
N GLY A 465 16.42 7.00 -1.85
CA GLY A 465 17.09 6.61 -0.61
C GLY A 465 16.30 5.68 0.31
N TYR A 466 15.08 5.28 -0.06
CA TYR A 466 14.26 4.41 0.78
C TYR A 466 14.79 2.97 0.79
N THR A 467 14.75 2.32 1.96
CA THR A 467 14.97 0.87 2.04
C THR A 467 13.64 0.18 1.79
N ILE A 468 13.53 -0.57 0.70
CA ILE A 468 12.30 -1.25 0.30
C ILE A 468 12.36 -2.73 0.65
N ALA A 469 11.23 -3.26 1.13
CA ALA A 469 10.99 -4.67 1.40
C ALA A 469 11.24 -5.54 0.17
N THR A 470 11.94 -6.67 0.33
CA THR A 470 12.23 -7.60 -0.79
C THR A 470 10.96 -8.04 -1.52
N ALA A 471 9.87 -8.30 -0.78
CA ALA A 471 8.60 -8.72 -1.37
C ALA A 471 7.91 -7.64 -2.21
N ALA A 472 8.16 -6.35 -1.95
CA ALA A 472 7.61 -5.25 -2.72
C ALA A 472 8.31 -5.08 -4.08
N THR A 473 9.57 -5.53 -4.22
CA THR A 473 10.33 -5.45 -5.49
C THR A 473 10.20 -6.70 -6.36
N VAL A 474 9.61 -7.78 -5.85
CA VAL A 474 9.29 -8.98 -6.64
C VAL A 474 8.00 -8.71 -7.42
N ALA A 475 8.11 -8.58 -8.74
CA ALA A 475 6.96 -8.43 -9.61
C ALA A 475 5.98 -9.62 -9.48
N VAL A 476 4.69 -9.28 -9.50
CA VAL A 476 3.54 -10.19 -9.43
C VAL A 476 3.11 -10.66 -10.82
#